data_AF-A0A523YUM0-F1
#
_entry.id   AF-A0A523YUM0-F1
#
_cell.length_a   1.000
_cell.length_b   1.000
_cell.length_c   1.000
_cell.angle_alpha   90.00
_cell.angle_beta   90.00
_cell.angle_gamma   90.00
#
_symmetry.space_group_name_H-M   'P 1'
#
loop_
_entity.id
_entity.type
_entity.pdbx_description
1 polymer ?
#
loop_
_entity_poly.entity_id
_entity_poly.type
_entity_poly.pdbx_seq_one_letter_code
_entity_poly.pdbx_strand_id
1 'polypeptide(L)'
;MIITFFAWNFLAYADTDVAGEEAHGKPLEVVLQEIRESQGIGEKEKIDPDKVSDEQLEELGDAVMSVMHPDPREHEWMDNMMGGEGSSTLSAMHKIMGYNYLRDSYEGMMGPGMMGRGMIGPGMMGRGMMGQDMMGQGTTGAWSFLGMIFWIVLIVGIILLIVWLVTRTPGISKREESALEILKKRYAKGEITKQEFEKMKKDLE
;
A
#
# COMPACT_ATOMS: atom_id res chain seq x y z
N MET A 1 -30.48 36.92 -73.94
CA MET A 1 -31.00 37.97 -73.03
C MET A 1 -32.23 37.36 -72.37
N ILE A 2 -32.27 36.99 -71.10
CA ILE A 2 -31.89 37.73 -69.89
C ILE A 2 -31.38 36.74 -68.83
N ILE A 3 -30.36 37.20 -68.10
CA ILE A 3 -29.70 36.59 -66.95
C ILE A 3 -30.62 36.70 -65.73
N THR A 4 -30.65 35.70 -64.84
CA THR A 4 -30.67 35.94 -63.38
C THR A 4 -30.35 34.66 -62.62
N PHE A 5 -29.23 34.73 -61.89
CA PHE A 5 -28.76 33.82 -60.86
C PHE A 5 -29.81 33.65 -59.76
N PHE A 6 -30.14 32.41 -59.39
CA PHE A 6 -30.78 32.13 -58.10
C PHE A 6 -29.68 31.98 -57.05
N ALA A 7 -29.37 33.11 -56.41
CA ALA A 7 -28.53 33.17 -55.23
C ALA A 7 -29.27 32.61 -54.02
N TRP A 8 -28.55 31.77 -53.29
CA TRP A 8 -28.52 31.58 -51.84
C TRP A 8 -29.69 32.13 -51.01
N ASN A 9 -30.35 31.23 -50.28
CA ASN A 9 -30.48 31.24 -48.81
C ASN A 9 -31.49 30.18 -48.40
N PHE A 10 -31.10 29.23 -47.54
CA PHE A 10 -31.83 29.00 -46.30
C PHE A 10 -31.10 28.00 -45.38
N LEU A 11 -30.80 28.47 -44.17
CA LEU A 11 -30.39 27.75 -42.96
C LEU A 11 -29.07 26.95 -43.04
N ALA A 12 -27.98 27.45 -42.45
CA ALA A 12 -27.80 27.41 -40.99
C ALA A 12 -28.28 26.06 -40.44
N TYR A 13 -27.50 25.01 -40.75
CA TYR A 13 -27.55 23.78 -39.98
C TYR A 13 -27.16 24.17 -38.55
N ALA A 14 -28.17 24.17 -37.70
CA ALA A 14 -28.15 24.70 -36.37
C ALA A 14 -26.97 24.16 -35.58
N ASP A 15 -26.36 25.08 -34.82
CA ASP A 15 -25.79 24.82 -33.51
C ASP A 15 -26.44 23.60 -32.88
N THR A 16 -25.68 22.52 -32.82
CA THR A 16 -25.81 21.63 -31.68
C THR A 16 -24.94 22.25 -30.59
N ASP A 17 -25.43 23.39 -30.08
CA ASP A 17 -25.13 23.88 -28.74
C ASP A 17 -25.68 22.85 -27.75
N VAL A 18 -24.99 21.71 -27.68
CA VAL A 18 -24.97 20.90 -26.47
C VAL A 18 -23.82 21.48 -25.66
N ALA A 19 -24.04 22.66 -25.11
CA ALA A 19 -23.30 23.15 -23.97
C ALA A 19 -23.63 22.21 -22.80
N GLY A 20 -22.88 21.12 -22.70
CA GLY A 20 -22.90 20.18 -21.59
C GLY A 20 -21.46 19.80 -21.32
N GLU A 21 -20.85 20.52 -20.38
CA GLU A 21 -19.60 20.22 -19.65
C GLU A 21 -18.46 19.64 -20.50
N GLU A 22 -17.44 20.49 -20.75
CA GLU A 22 -16.18 20.09 -21.39
C GLU A 22 -15.72 18.72 -20.90
N ALA A 23 -15.70 17.73 -21.81
CA ALA A 23 -15.11 16.43 -21.51
C ALA A 23 -13.70 16.67 -20.96
N HIS A 24 -13.42 16.15 -19.77
CA HIS A 24 -12.09 16.21 -19.19
C HIS A 24 -11.13 15.49 -20.14
N GLY A 25 -10.12 16.21 -20.64
CA GLY A 25 -9.06 15.65 -21.49
C GLY A 25 -9.17 15.95 -22.99
N LYS A 26 -8.10 15.60 -23.72
CA LYS A 26 -8.07 15.67 -25.19
C LYS A 26 -8.93 14.52 -25.77
N PRO A 27 -9.60 14.74 -26.92
CA PRO A 27 -10.34 13.65 -27.56
C PRO A 27 -9.38 12.54 -28.02
N LEU A 28 -9.86 11.29 -27.98
CA LEU A 28 -9.08 10.09 -28.29
C LEU A 28 -8.26 10.19 -29.58
N GLU A 29 -8.87 10.73 -30.64
CA GLU A 29 -8.21 10.87 -31.94
C GLU A 29 -7.02 11.83 -31.91
N VAL A 30 -7.12 12.92 -31.14
CA VAL A 30 -6.02 13.89 -30.99
C VAL A 30 -4.87 13.26 -30.22
N VAL A 31 -5.15 12.55 -29.13
CA VAL A 31 -4.11 11.86 -28.36
C VAL A 31 -3.41 10.79 -29.19
N LEU A 32 -4.16 10.00 -29.95
CA LEU A 32 -3.58 9.01 -30.86
C LEU A 32 -2.77 9.65 -31.98
N GLN A 33 -3.16 10.83 -32.46
CA GLN A 33 -2.38 11.58 -33.44
C GLN A 33 -1.04 12.05 -32.84
N GLU A 34 -1.06 12.65 -31.65
CA GLU A 34 0.15 13.11 -30.97
C GLU A 34 1.13 11.96 -30.69
N ILE A 35 0.63 10.78 -30.35
CA ILE A 35 1.47 9.56 -30.19
C ILE A 35 2.11 9.13 -31.51
N ARG A 36 1.37 9.22 -32.64
CA ARG A 36 1.95 8.90 -33.96
C ARG A 36 3.02 9.92 -34.35
N GLU A 37 2.76 11.20 -34.10
CA GLU A 37 3.70 12.28 -34.36
C GLU A 37 4.98 12.13 -33.51
N SER A 38 4.85 11.75 -32.23
CA SER A 38 6.02 11.52 -31.36
C SER A 38 6.87 10.34 -31.83
N GLN A 39 6.25 9.32 -32.45
CA GLN A 39 6.97 8.19 -33.06
C GLN A 39 7.43 8.45 -34.51
N GLY A 40 7.00 9.56 -35.13
CA GLY A 40 7.30 9.87 -36.52
C GLY A 40 6.67 8.90 -37.53
N ILE A 41 5.54 8.29 -37.18
CA ILE A 41 4.85 7.29 -38.01
C ILE A 41 3.59 7.87 -38.66
N GLY A 42 3.22 7.35 -39.83
CA GLY A 42 2.01 7.76 -40.54
C GLY A 42 0.72 7.23 -39.92
N GLU A 43 -0.43 7.80 -40.31
CA GLU A 43 -1.77 7.46 -39.81
C GLU A 43 -2.12 5.96 -39.90
N LYS A 44 -1.58 5.28 -40.92
CA LYS A 44 -1.83 3.86 -41.22
C LYS A 44 -0.85 2.90 -40.55
N GLU A 45 0.18 3.43 -39.89
CA GLU A 45 1.19 2.62 -39.22
C GLU A 45 0.74 2.30 -37.79
N LYS A 46 1.07 1.09 -37.31
CA LYS A 46 0.70 0.66 -35.97
C LYS A 46 1.61 1.35 -34.95
N ILE A 47 1.00 1.99 -33.95
CA ILE A 47 1.70 2.56 -32.80
C ILE A 47 2.42 1.44 -32.06
N ASP A 48 3.70 1.66 -31.74
CA ASP A 48 4.50 0.77 -30.91
C ASP A 48 4.26 1.12 -29.43
N PRO A 49 3.53 0.30 -28.65
CA PRO A 49 3.14 0.65 -27.28
C PRO A 49 4.34 0.84 -26.34
N ASP A 50 5.45 0.14 -26.62
CA ASP A 50 6.66 0.17 -25.78
C ASP A 50 7.51 1.43 -25.99
N LYS A 51 7.15 2.26 -26.99
CA LYS A 51 7.79 3.57 -27.26
C LYS A 51 6.95 4.77 -26.85
N VAL A 52 5.74 4.54 -26.34
CA VAL A 52 4.86 5.62 -25.87
C VAL A 52 5.32 6.05 -24.47
N SER A 53 5.42 7.36 -24.23
CA SER A 53 5.84 7.85 -22.91
C SER A 53 4.74 7.64 -21.87
N ASP A 54 5.11 7.62 -20.59
CA ASP A 54 4.18 7.50 -19.47
C ASP A 54 3.09 8.58 -19.53
N GLU A 55 3.46 9.82 -19.86
CA GLU A 55 2.53 10.95 -19.97
C GLU A 55 1.53 10.74 -21.11
N GLN A 56 2.00 10.25 -22.26
CA GLN A 56 1.14 9.95 -23.40
C GLN A 56 0.21 8.75 -23.12
N LEU A 57 0.68 7.76 -22.34
CA LEU A 57 -0.15 6.62 -21.92
C LEU A 57 -1.21 7.04 -20.91
N GLU A 58 -0.89 7.96 -20.01
CA GLU A 58 -1.84 8.52 -19.06
C GLU A 58 -2.93 9.32 -19.78
N GLU A 59 -2.52 10.22 -20.68
CA GLU A 59 -3.45 11.02 -21.49
C GLU A 59 -4.32 10.15 -22.43
N LEU A 60 -3.74 9.06 -22.96
CA LEU A 60 -4.52 8.09 -23.74
C LEU A 60 -5.51 7.32 -22.88
N GLY A 61 -5.14 6.94 -21.66
CA GLY A 61 -6.03 6.28 -20.71
C GLY A 61 -7.23 7.12 -20.32
N ASP A 62 -6.99 8.40 -20.04
CA ASP A 62 -8.01 9.42 -19.76
C ASP A 62 -8.98 9.57 -20.95
N ALA A 63 -8.45 9.72 -22.17
CA ALA A 63 -9.28 9.81 -23.37
C ALA A 63 -10.08 8.53 -23.66
N VAL A 64 -9.52 7.36 -23.36
CA VAL A 64 -10.21 6.07 -23.48
C VAL A 64 -11.36 5.96 -22.47
N MET A 65 -11.17 6.42 -21.23
CA MET A 65 -12.25 6.49 -20.24
C MET A 65 -13.40 7.38 -20.70
N SER A 66 -13.09 8.56 -21.22
CA SER A 66 -14.09 9.51 -21.74
C SER A 66 -14.93 8.93 -22.89
N VAL A 67 -14.36 8.03 -23.70
CA VAL A 67 -15.12 7.33 -24.76
C VAL A 67 -16.09 6.28 -24.19
N MET A 68 -15.76 5.67 -23.07
CA MET A 68 -16.56 4.62 -22.43
C MET A 68 -17.61 5.18 -21.48
N HIS A 69 -17.24 6.22 -20.76
CA HIS A 69 -18.06 6.92 -19.79
C HIS A 69 -18.20 8.38 -20.23
N PRO A 70 -19.10 8.66 -21.19
CA PRO A 70 -19.25 9.99 -21.77
C PRO A 70 -19.90 11.00 -20.80
N ASP A 71 -20.44 10.57 -19.65
CA ASP A 71 -20.94 11.49 -18.62
C ASP A 71 -19.75 12.02 -17.80
N PRO A 72 -19.41 13.31 -17.87
CA PRO A 72 -18.26 13.89 -17.16
C PRO A 72 -18.34 13.70 -15.65
N ARG A 73 -19.56 13.65 -15.10
CA ARG A 73 -19.78 13.48 -13.66
C ARG A 73 -19.51 12.06 -13.20
N GLU A 74 -19.76 11.08 -14.07
CA GLU A 74 -19.39 9.69 -13.79
C GLU A 74 -17.87 9.52 -13.82
N HIS A 75 -17.21 10.15 -14.79
CA HIS A 75 -15.75 10.18 -14.90
C HIS A 75 -15.11 10.77 -13.63
N GLU A 76 -15.50 11.99 -13.25
CA GLU A 76 -14.98 12.66 -12.05
C GLU A 76 -15.25 11.87 -10.76
N TRP A 77 -16.43 11.24 -10.66
CA TRP A 77 -16.76 10.40 -9.52
C TRP A 77 -15.87 9.15 -9.43
N MET A 78 -15.59 8.50 -10.56
CA MET A 78 -14.69 7.35 -10.63
C MET A 78 -13.26 7.75 -10.27
N ASP A 79 -12.79 8.89 -10.77
CA ASP A 79 -11.46 9.44 -10.47
C ASP A 79 -11.30 9.69 -8.99
N ASN A 80 -12.29 10.35 -8.37
CA ASN A 80 -12.32 10.60 -6.94
C ASN A 80 -12.31 9.32 -6.10
N MET A 81 -12.98 8.26 -6.54
CA MET A 81 -12.92 6.95 -5.88
C MET A 81 -11.55 6.29 -5.97
N MET A 82 -10.80 6.57 -7.04
CA MET A 82 -9.45 6.03 -7.27
C MET A 82 -8.31 6.90 -6.72
N GLY A 83 -8.64 7.93 -5.94
CA GLY A 83 -7.67 8.79 -5.27
C GLY A 83 -7.70 10.25 -5.72
N GLY A 84 -8.54 10.58 -6.70
CA GLY A 84 -8.69 11.92 -7.27
C GLY A 84 -7.63 12.24 -8.32
N GLU A 85 -7.85 13.36 -9.02
CA GLU A 85 -6.92 13.88 -10.03
C GLU A 85 -5.50 14.03 -9.49
N GLY A 86 -4.53 13.62 -10.30
CA GLY A 86 -3.11 13.67 -9.94
C GLY A 86 -2.66 12.65 -8.90
N SER A 87 -3.55 11.75 -8.43
CA SER A 87 -3.14 10.64 -7.58
C SER A 87 -2.32 9.60 -8.37
N SER A 88 -1.34 8.98 -7.70
CA SER A 88 -0.49 7.97 -8.32
C SER A 88 -1.25 6.71 -8.71
N THR A 89 -2.35 6.41 -8.01
CA THR A 89 -3.25 5.29 -8.29
C THR A 89 -4.08 5.54 -9.54
N LEU A 90 -4.61 6.74 -9.71
CA LEU A 90 -5.37 7.12 -10.90
C LEU A 90 -4.45 7.20 -12.14
N SER A 91 -3.30 7.87 -12.03
CA SER A 91 -2.28 7.94 -13.09
C SER A 91 -1.84 6.54 -13.53
N ALA A 92 -1.60 5.63 -12.59
CA ALA A 92 -1.26 4.25 -12.94
C ALA A 92 -2.38 3.53 -13.70
N MET A 93 -3.64 3.74 -13.31
CA MET A 93 -4.79 3.14 -13.99
C MET A 93 -4.94 3.67 -15.42
N HIS A 94 -4.85 4.98 -15.61
CA HIS A 94 -4.87 5.61 -16.92
C HIS A 94 -3.76 5.03 -17.81
N LYS A 95 -2.53 4.98 -17.32
CA LYS A 95 -1.41 4.38 -18.07
C LYS A 95 -1.67 2.94 -18.48
N ILE A 96 -2.22 2.12 -17.58
CA ILE A 96 -2.57 0.72 -17.87
C ILE A 96 -3.64 0.65 -18.96
N MET A 97 -4.68 1.48 -18.88
CA MET A 97 -5.75 1.48 -19.89
C MET A 97 -5.25 1.95 -21.26
N GLY A 98 -4.47 3.03 -21.32
CA GLY A 98 -3.86 3.51 -22.56
C GLY A 98 -2.97 2.44 -23.20
N TYR A 99 -2.13 1.77 -22.40
CA TYR A 99 -1.25 0.70 -22.90
C TYR A 99 -2.05 -0.50 -23.44
N ASN A 100 -3.12 -0.90 -22.77
CA ASN A 100 -3.97 -2.01 -23.20
C ASN A 100 -4.81 -1.68 -24.43
N TYR A 101 -5.24 -0.42 -24.56
CA TYR A 101 -5.92 0.08 -25.75
C TYR A 101 -5.04 -0.09 -27.00
N LEU A 102 -3.77 0.31 -26.93
CA LEU A 102 -2.83 0.18 -28.06
C LEU A 102 -2.49 -1.27 -28.43
N ARG A 103 -2.63 -2.20 -27.48
CA ARG A 103 -2.35 -3.62 -27.68
C ARG A 103 -3.55 -4.42 -28.18
N ASP A 104 -4.68 -3.78 -28.43
CA ASP A 104 -5.96 -4.44 -28.72
C ASP A 104 -6.38 -5.42 -27.58
N SER A 105 -5.78 -5.29 -26.39
CA SER A 105 -6.05 -6.12 -25.21
C SER A 105 -7.26 -5.62 -24.42
N TYR A 106 -7.85 -4.50 -24.85
CA TYR A 106 -8.96 -3.85 -24.18
C TYR A 106 -10.24 -4.71 -24.18
N GLU A 107 -10.54 -5.41 -25.29
CA GLU A 107 -11.64 -6.39 -25.34
C GLU A 107 -11.50 -7.53 -24.31
N GLY A 108 -10.25 -7.89 -23.98
CA GLY A 108 -9.95 -8.92 -22.97
C GLY A 108 -10.07 -8.42 -21.53
N MET A 109 -9.98 -7.10 -21.30
CA MET A 109 -10.04 -6.51 -19.96
C MET A 109 -11.46 -6.31 -19.43
N MET A 110 -12.44 -6.05 -20.31
CA MET A 110 -13.86 -5.96 -19.92
C MET A 110 -14.70 -7.15 -20.43
N GLY A 111 -14.06 -8.17 -21.00
CA GLY A 111 -14.73 -9.41 -21.36
C GLY A 111 -15.42 -10.04 -20.14
N PRO A 112 -16.46 -10.88 -20.33
CA PRO A 112 -17.19 -11.56 -19.26
C PRO A 112 -16.31 -12.41 -18.30
N GLY A 113 -15.00 -12.53 -18.57
CA GLY A 113 -14.00 -13.22 -17.77
C GLY A 113 -13.13 -12.34 -16.85
N MET A 114 -13.17 -11.00 -16.93
CA MET A 114 -12.43 -10.14 -15.97
C MET A 114 -13.25 -9.76 -14.74
N MET A 115 -14.56 -9.53 -14.91
CA MET A 115 -15.53 -9.70 -13.80
C MET A 115 -15.86 -11.17 -13.54
N GLY A 116 -15.59 -12.06 -14.51
CA GLY A 116 -15.82 -13.49 -14.41
C GLY A 116 -14.58 -14.27 -13.98
N ARG A 117 -14.34 -14.31 -12.67
CA ARG A 117 -13.72 -15.49 -12.04
C ARG A 117 -12.25 -15.76 -12.41
N GLY A 118 -11.42 -14.74 -12.66
CA GLY A 118 -10.02 -14.95 -13.05
C GLY A 118 -8.96 -13.94 -12.61
N MET A 119 -9.29 -12.65 -12.46
CA MET A 119 -8.30 -11.59 -12.11
C MET A 119 -8.39 -11.06 -10.68
N ILE A 120 -9.34 -11.56 -9.89
CA ILE A 120 -9.23 -11.63 -8.43
C ILE A 120 -8.69 -13.04 -8.08
N GLY A 121 -7.51 -13.37 -8.60
CA GLY A 121 -6.71 -14.46 -8.06
C GLY A 121 -6.09 -13.99 -6.73
N PRO A 122 -5.99 -14.83 -5.68
CA PRO A 122 -5.52 -14.40 -4.35
C PRO A 122 -4.00 -14.08 -4.28
N GLY A 123 -3.41 -13.48 -5.31
CA GLY A 123 -1.96 -13.27 -5.41
C GLY A 123 -1.41 -12.17 -6.32
N MET A 124 -2.22 -11.29 -6.94
CA MET A 124 -1.70 -10.22 -7.81
C MET A 124 -2.10 -8.76 -7.46
N MET A 125 -3.00 -8.52 -6.50
CA MET A 125 -3.08 -7.19 -5.88
C MET A 125 -2.05 -7.08 -4.76
N GLY A 126 -0.89 -6.53 -5.13
CA GLY A 126 -0.13 -5.57 -4.32
C GLY A 126 0.14 -5.93 -2.85
N ARG A 127 1.39 -6.32 -2.60
CA ARG A 127 2.09 -6.15 -1.33
C ARG A 127 2.31 -4.66 -0.99
N GLY A 128 1.23 -3.90 -0.86
CA GLY A 128 1.27 -2.50 -0.44
C GLY A 128 0.41 -1.63 -1.34
N MET A 129 -0.75 -1.22 -0.84
CA MET A 129 -1.39 0.10 -1.05
C MET A 129 -2.88 0.15 -0.71
N MET A 130 -3.51 -0.86 -0.13
CA MET A 130 -4.86 -0.70 0.41
C MET A 130 -5.07 -1.47 1.73
N GLY A 131 -5.48 -0.73 2.75
CA GLY A 131 -6.38 -1.23 3.79
C GLY A 131 -5.83 -2.32 4.69
N GLN A 132 -4.98 -1.90 5.63
CA GLN A 132 -5.11 -2.41 6.99
C GLN A 132 -6.58 -2.19 7.40
N ASP A 133 -7.23 -3.19 7.98
CA ASP A 133 -8.57 -3.10 8.59
C ASP A 133 -9.79 -3.19 7.66
N MET A 134 -10.04 -4.36 7.06
CA MET A 134 -11.39 -4.94 6.93
C MET A 134 -11.31 -6.28 6.18
N MET A 135 -12.04 -7.31 6.64
CA MET A 135 -12.11 -8.67 6.07
C MET A 135 -11.13 -9.72 6.62
N GLY A 136 -10.99 -9.78 7.95
CA GLY A 136 -10.31 -10.88 8.65
C GLY A 136 -11.09 -11.42 9.85
N GLN A 137 -12.43 -11.32 9.85
CA GLN A 137 -13.27 -11.67 10.99
C GLN A 137 -14.14 -12.89 10.63
N GLY A 138 -13.62 -14.07 10.92
CA GLY A 138 -14.38 -15.31 10.79
C GLY A 138 -13.61 -16.58 11.13
N THR A 139 -12.31 -16.63 10.81
CA THR A 139 -11.45 -17.81 11.06
C THR A 139 -10.21 -17.49 11.90
N THR A 140 -9.83 -16.22 12.02
CA THR A 140 -8.63 -15.77 12.74
C THR A 140 -8.81 -15.74 14.27
N GLY A 141 -10.04 -15.61 14.78
CA GLY A 141 -10.28 -15.44 16.23
C GLY A 141 -9.90 -16.66 17.08
N ALA A 142 -10.21 -17.87 16.62
CA ALA A 142 -9.87 -19.10 17.32
C ALA A 142 -8.35 -19.39 17.28
N TRP A 143 -7.70 -19.14 16.14
CA TRP A 143 -6.26 -19.31 15.99
C TRP A 143 -5.45 -18.24 16.75
N SER A 144 -5.93 -17.00 16.80
CA SER A 144 -5.32 -15.93 17.62
C SER A 144 -5.45 -16.22 19.12
N PHE A 145 -6.59 -16.77 19.57
CA PHE A 145 -6.78 -17.13 20.98
C PHE A 145 -5.86 -18.29 21.40
N LEU A 146 -5.75 -19.33 20.57
CA LEU A 146 -4.81 -20.44 20.80
C LEU A 146 -3.35 -19.97 20.76
N GLY A 147 -3.00 -19.05 19.86
CA GLY A 147 -1.67 -18.44 19.81
C GLY A 147 -1.35 -17.65 21.08
N MET A 148 -2.30 -16.87 21.60
CA MET A 148 -2.12 -16.13 22.85
C MET A 148 -1.91 -17.07 24.05
N ILE A 149 -2.70 -18.15 24.15
CA ILE A 149 -2.53 -19.16 25.20
C ILE A 149 -1.15 -19.84 25.08
N PHE A 150 -0.71 -20.17 23.87
CA PHE A 150 0.61 -20.76 23.65
C PHE A 150 1.74 -19.86 24.17
N TRP A 151 1.69 -18.55 23.86
CA TRP A 151 2.68 -17.60 24.37
C TRP A 151 2.65 -17.44 25.89
N ILE A 152 1.46 -17.44 26.50
CA ILE A 152 1.32 -17.39 27.97
C ILE A 152 1.94 -18.65 28.61
N VAL A 153 1.62 -19.84 28.08
CA VAL A 153 2.17 -21.11 28.59
C VAL A 153 3.69 -21.17 28.39
N LEU A 154 4.21 -20.70 27.27
CA LEU A 154 5.64 -20.63 26.99
C LEU A 154 6.36 -19.74 28.02
N ILE A 155 5.84 -18.54 28.27
CA ILE A 155 6.43 -17.61 29.25
C ILE A 155 6.40 -18.21 30.66
N VAL A 156 5.27 -18.76 31.09
CA VAL A 156 5.14 -19.42 32.40
C VAL A 156 6.12 -20.60 32.51
N GLY A 157 6.25 -21.41 31.46
CA GLY A 157 7.21 -22.51 31.40
C GLY A 157 8.66 -22.04 31.55
N ILE A 158 9.05 -20.95 30.86
CA ILE A 158 10.38 -20.36 30.97
C ILE A 158 10.62 -19.83 32.39
N ILE A 159 9.65 -19.13 32.99
CA ILE A 159 9.77 -18.61 34.37
C ILE A 159 9.96 -19.77 35.35
N LEU A 160 9.14 -20.82 35.25
CA LEU A 160 9.25 -22.00 36.10
C LEU A 160 10.59 -22.71 35.89
N LEU A 161 11.09 -22.79 34.66
CA LEU A 161 12.39 -23.37 34.34
C LEU A 161 13.53 -22.56 34.96
N ILE A 162 13.48 -21.22 34.88
CA ILE A 162 14.47 -20.33 35.50
C ILE A 162 14.42 -20.47 37.03
N VAL A 163 13.23 -20.41 37.63
CA VAL A 163 13.05 -20.57 39.08
C VAL A 163 13.55 -21.94 39.53
N TRP A 164 13.22 -23.01 38.81
CA TRP A 164 13.70 -24.35 39.10
C TRP A 164 15.22 -24.45 38.96
N LEU A 165 15.81 -23.84 37.93
CA LEU A 165 17.25 -23.87 37.71
C LEU A 165 17.99 -23.09 38.81
N VAL A 166 17.48 -21.92 39.20
CA VAL A 166 18.04 -21.08 40.27
C VAL A 166 17.86 -21.73 41.65
N THR A 167 16.73 -22.40 41.89
CA THR A 167 16.48 -23.11 43.17
C THR A 167 17.21 -24.45 43.25
N ARG A 168 17.58 -25.05 42.11
CA ARG A 168 18.40 -26.27 42.05
C ARG A 168 19.89 -26.03 42.04
N THR A 169 20.38 -24.80 41.89
CA THR A 169 21.78 -24.47 42.21
C THR A 169 21.92 -24.36 43.73
N PRO A 170 22.47 -25.37 44.44
CA PRO A 170 22.81 -25.25 45.84
C PRO A 170 24.15 -24.51 45.86
N GLY A 171 24.11 -23.19 45.67
CA GLY A 171 25.33 -22.41 45.44
C GLY A 171 25.18 -20.90 45.47
N ILE A 172 23.95 -20.39 45.38
CA ILE A 172 23.66 -19.06 45.92
C ILE A 172 22.86 -19.30 47.19
N SER A 173 23.56 -19.86 48.18
CA SER A 173 23.32 -19.40 49.53
C SER A 173 23.23 -17.88 49.41
N LYS A 174 22.08 -17.30 49.75
CA LYS A 174 22.11 -16.13 50.61
C LYS A 174 22.99 -16.52 51.79
N ARG A 175 24.30 -16.47 51.58
CA ARG A 175 25.26 -16.22 52.63
C ARG A 175 24.84 -14.81 52.98
N GLU A 176 23.90 -14.70 53.92
CA GLU A 176 23.98 -13.65 54.91
C GLU A 176 25.48 -13.50 55.12
N GLU A 177 26.08 -12.43 54.58
CA GLU A 177 27.49 -12.15 54.84
C GLU A 177 27.54 -12.18 56.36
N SER A 178 28.08 -13.28 56.92
CA SER A 178 28.04 -13.51 58.36
C SER A 178 28.58 -12.24 58.96
N ALA A 179 27.98 -11.74 60.05
CA ALA A 179 28.39 -10.46 60.61
C ALA A 179 29.92 -10.37 60.81
N LEU A 180 30.59 -11.52 60.99
CA LEU A 180 32.04 -11.72 60.97
C LEU A 180 32.75 -11.34 59.65
N GLU A 181 32.19 -11.63 58.48
CA GLU A 181 32.74 -11.26 57.16
C GLU A 181 32.63 -9.76 56.91
N ILE A 182 31.52 -9.13 57.31
CA ILE A 182 31.37 -7.67 57.25
C ILE A 182 32.38 -7.00 58.19
N LEU A 183 32.53 -7.52 59.41
CA LEU A 183 33.53 -7.06 60.37
C LEU A 183 34.96 -7.18 59.84
N LYS A 184 35.32 -8.31 59.21
CA LYS A 184 36.64 -8.51 58.61
C LYS A 184 36.93 -7.50 57.49
N LYS A 185 35.94 -7.20 56.64
CA LYS A 185 36.08 -6.17 55.59
C LYS A 185 36.35 -4.80 56.19
N ARG A 186 35.64 -4.39 57.25
CA ARG A 186 35.83 -3.07 57.89
C ARG A 186 37.18 -2.96 58.59
N TYR A 187 37.63 -4.02 59.25
CA TYR A 187 38.97 -4.07 59.85
C TYR A 187 40.07 -3.95 58.78
N ALA A 188 39.94 -4.68 57.67
CA ALA A 188 40.90 -4.62 56.56
C ALA A 188 40.96 -3.24 55.88
N LYS A 189 39.83 -2.51 55.86
CA LYS A 189 39.78 -1.13 55.40
C LYS A 189 40.35 -0.12 56.40
N GLY A 190 40.65 -0.54 57.63
CA GLY A 190 41.09 0.35 58.71
C GLY A 190 39.97 1.21 59.31
N GLU A 191 38.71 0.90 59.01
CA GLU A 191 37.54 1.63 59.54
C GLU A 191 37.28 1.32 61.03
N ILE A 192 37.80 0.18 61.52
CA ILE A 192 37.72 -0.23 62.93
C ILE A 192 39.10 -0.69 63.40
N THR A 193 39.37 -0.49 64.69
CA THR A 193 40.62 -0.90 65.32
C THR A 193 40.63 -2.39 65.65
N LYS A 194 41.82 -2.96 65.88
CA LYS A 194 41.97 -4.38 66.26
C LYS A 194 41.21 -4.73 67.54
N GLN A 195 41.14 -3.79 68.49
CA GLN A 195 40.43 -4.00 69.76
C GLN A 195 38.90 -4.07 69.54
N GLU A 196 38.35 -3.23 68.68
CA GLU A 196 36.93 -3.23 68.32
C GLU A 196 36.54 -4.48 67.54
N PHE A 197 37.39 -4.92 66.61
CA PHE A 197 37.18 -6.16 65.87
C PHE A 197 37.13 -7.38 66.80
N GLU A 198 38.08 -7.53 67.72
CA GLU A 198 38.13 -8.66 68.66
C GLU A 198 36.93 -8.67 69.62
N LYS A 199 36.46 -7.50 70.06
CA LYS A 199 35.26 -7.41 70.92
C LYS A 199 34.00 -7.86 70.18
N MET A 200 33.74 -7.28 69.00
CA MET A 200 32.55 -7.61 68.21
C MET A 200 32.59 -9.04 67.67
N LYS A 201 33.78 -9.59 67.39
CA LYS A 201 33.95 -11.00 67.02
C LYS A 201 33.49 -11.93 68.14
N LYS A 202 33.86 -11.65 69.39
CA LYS A 202 33.42 -12.45 70.55
C LYS A 202 31.92 -12.36 70.81
N ASP A 203 31.31 -11.21 70.53
CA ASP A 203 29.87 -11.01 70.70
C ASP A 203 29.04 -11.73 69.62
N LEU A 204 29.67 -12.18 68.52
CA LEU A 204 29.05 -12.85 67.37
C LEU A 204 29.40 -14.35 67.27
N GLU A 205 30.27 -14.85 68.14
CA GLU A 205 30.51 -16.29 68.38
C GLU A 205 29.52 -16.81 69.43
#